data_AF-A0A6S7H6T8-F1
#
_entry.id   AF-A0A6S7H6T8-F1
#
_cell.length_a   1.000
_cell.length_b   1.000
_cell.length_c   1.000
_cell.angle_alpha   90.00
_cell.angle_beta   90.00
_cell.angle_gamma   90.00
#
_symmetry.space_group_name_H-M   'P 1'
#
loop_
_entity.id
_entity.type
_entity.pdbx_description
1 polymer ?
#
loop_
_entity_poly.entity_id
_entity_poly.type
_entity_poly.pdbx_seq_one_letter_code
_entity_poly.pdbx_strand_id
1 'polypeptide(L)'
;MTSISGCKGGGWTMVMKINGSLSTFNYSSSYWTNKNYYNDNAYGRNGGLDNREYKGSSYWRTSFKEICVGMKYGGNFRAFSFSYPASSLYDLIADENYRQTRVGRAQWKSLIDGSSLQRNCNREGFNVYFNSVFTRVRLGLMANNENNCKSPDSFIGLGADSHVCTYNPSRNAAGNLGQCSPDNGNKNTKVMGYILVR
;
A
#
# COMPACT_ATOMS: atom_id res chain seq x y z
N MET A 1 20.38 -12.86 -3.16
CA MET A 1 18.91 -12.67 -3.17
C MET A 1 18.47 -12.48 -4.61
N THR A 2 17.54 -13.32 -5.07
CA THR A 2 16.99 -13.34 -6.43
C THR A 2 16.34 -12.00 -6.80
N SER A 3 16.45 -11.62 -8.07
CA SER A 3 15.73 -10.47 -8.64
C SER A 3 14.22 -10.69 -8.50
N ILE A 4 13.50 -9.67 -8.04
CA ILE A 4 12.03 -9.69 -7.99
C ILE A 4 11.51 -8.96 -9.22
N SER A 5 10.74 -9.66 -10.06
CA SER A 5 10.17 -9.07 -11.27
C SER A 5 9.41 -7.77 -10.94
N GLY A 6 9.77 -6.66 -11.58
CA GLY A 6 9.24 -5.32 -11.31
C GLY A 6 10.05 -4.46 -10.32
N CYS A 7 10.77 -5.07 -9.38
CA CYS A 7 11.73 -4.37 -8.53
C CYS A 7 13.12 -4.38 -9.20
N LYS A 8 13.51 -3.29 -9.88
CA LYS A 8 14.75 -3.26 -10.69
C LYS A 8 15.98 -3.65 -9.86
N GLY A 9 16.72 -4.69 -10.28
CA GLY A 9 17.94 -5.15 -9.62
C GLY A 9 17.73 -6.16 -8.47
N GLY A 10 18.80 -6.44 -7.71
CA GLY A 10 18.80 -7.35 -6.57
C GLY A 10 18.91 -6.64 -5.21
N GLY A 11 19.03 -7.43 -4.13
CA GLY A 11 19.32 -6.93 -2.78
C GLY A 11 18.11 -6.49 -1.95
N TRP A 12 16.90 -6.83 -2.39
CA TRP A 12 15.67 -6.42 -1.71
C TRP A 12 15.42 -7.18 -0.41
N THR A 13 15.18 -6.43 0.66
CA THR A 13 14.75 -6.96 1.96
C THR A 13 13.25 -6.85 2.09
N MET A 14 12.56 -7.97 2.36
CA MET A 14 11.12 -7.96 2.64
C MET A 14 10.86 -7.28 3.99
N VAL A 15 9.97 -6.29 4.00
CA VAL A 15 9.63 -5.51 5.20
C VAL A 15 8.25 -5.91 5.72
N MET A 16 7.29 -6.01 4.81
CA MET A 16 5.89 -6.24 5.18
C MET A 16 5.13 -6.93 4.05
N LYS A 17 4.21 -7.83 4.42
CA LYS A 17 3.27 -8.50 3.52
C LYS A 17 1.86 -8.33 4.08
N ILE A 18 0.94 -7.82 3.26
CA ILE A 18 -0.39 -7.39 3.70
C ILE A 18 -1.46 -8.10 2.89
N ASN A 19 -2.39 -8.78 3.56
CA ASN A 19 -3.52 -9.40 2.89
C ASN A 19 -4.69 -8.41 2.89
N GLY A 20 -5.06 -7.90 1.71
CA GLY A 20 -6.13 -6.92 1.57
C GLY A 20 -7.49 -7.39 2.05
N SER A 21 -7.72 -8.70 2.19
CA SER A 21 -8.95 -9.27 2.73
C SER A 21 -9.01 -9.29 4.25
N LEU A 22 -7.90 -9.01 4.95
CA LEU A 22 -7.81 -9.00 6.40
C LEU A 22 -7.70 -7.56 6.93
N SER A 23 -8.04 -7.36 8.20
CA SER A 23 -7.93 -6.06 8.87
C SER A 23 -6.63 -5.88 9.65
N THR A 24 -5.76 -6.90 9.69
CA THR A 24 -4.51 -6.91 10.47
C THR A 24 -3.67 -5.66 10.24
N PHE A 25 -3.56 -5.23 8.99
CA PHE A 25 -2.75 -4.08 8.58
C PHE A 25 -3.55 -3.01 7.86
N ASN A 26 -4.82 -2.83 8.23
CA ASN A 26 -5.58 -1.66 7.76
C ASN A 26 -4.92 -0.34 8.21
N TYR A 27 -5.39 0.82 7.70
CA TYR A 27 -4.74 2.10 7.99
C TYR A 27 -4.58 2.35 9.50
N SER A 28 -5.62 2.05 10.27
CA SER A 28 -5.69 2.35 11.71
C SER A 28 -4.95 1.32 12.58
N SER A 29 -4.36 0.28 12.00
CA SER A 29 -3.66 -0.76 12.75
C SER A 29 -2.43 -0.22 13.49
N SER A 30 -2.31 -0.57 14.77
CA SER A 30 -1.15 -0.20 15.59
C SER A 30 0.14 -0.84 15.09
N TYR A 31 0.08 -1.88 14.25
CA TYR A 31 1.26 -2.46 13.60
C TYR A 31 2.00 -1.45 12.72
N TRP A 32 1.37 -0.37 12.26
CA TRP A 32 2.08 0.69 11.53
C TRP A 32 2.95 1.56 12.43
N THR A 33 2.57 1.74 13.70
CA THR A 33 3.18 2.71 14.62
C THR A 33 3.94 2.06 15.79
N ASN A 34 3.89 0.73 15.90
CA ASN A 34 4.64 -0.05 16.91
C ASN A 34 5.83 -0.83 16.32
N LYS A 35 6.69 -1.36 17.19
CA LYS A 35 7.83 -2.23 16.84
C LYS A 35 7.54 -3.71 17.14
N ASN A 36 6.26 -4.10 17.06
CA ASN A 36 5.84 -5.50 17.24
C ASN A 36 5.94 -6.28 15.93
N TYR A 37 6.27 -7.56 16.06
CA TYR A 37 6.30 -8.52 14.96
C TYR A 37 4.91 -9.02 14.60
N TYR A 38 4.75 -9.52 13.38
CA TYR A 38 3.61 -10.33 12.98
C TYR A 38 4.08 -11.44 12.04
N ASN A 39 3.84 -12.71 12.41
CA ASN A 39 4.31 -13.88 11.68
C ASN A 39 5.81 -13.84 11.30
N ASP A 40 6.66 -13.26 12.16
CA ASP A 40 8.11 -13.16 11.92
C ASP A 40 8.84 -14.49 12.20
N ASN A 41 8.44 -15.53 11.48
CA ASN A 41 9.05 -16.85 11.49
C ASN A 41 9.86 -17.09 10.20
N ALA A 42 10.60 -18.20 10.12
CA ALA A 42 11.44 -18.51 8.96
C ALA A 42 10.65 -18.51 7.64
N TYR A 43 9.40 -18.99 7.66
CA TYR A 43 8.53 -18.96 6.50
C TYR A 43 8.05 -17.55 6.14
N GLY A 44 7.77 -16.68 7.10
CA GLY A 44 7.42 -15.28 6.85
C GLY A 44 8.59 -14.52 6.21
N ARG A 45 9.78 -14.69 6.79
CA ARG A 45 11.05 -14.07 6.34
C ARG A 45 11.47 -14.55 4.96
N ASN A 46 11.42 -15.85 4.70
CA ASN A 46 11.98 -16.47 3.50
C ASN A 46 10.93 -16.95 2.49
N GLY A 47 9.64 -16.91 2.82
CA GLY A 47 8.54 -17.45 2.00
C GLY A 47 8.23 -16.69 0.72
N GLY A 48 9.03 -15.67 0.37
CA GLY A 48 8.91 -14.95 -0.88
C GLY A 48 7.54 -14.28 -1.07
N LEU A 49 6.98 -14.40 -2.27
CA LEU A 49 5.68 -13.85 -2.69
C LEU A 49 4.51 -14.81 -2.39
N ASP A 50 4.43 -15.26 -1.15
CA ASP A 50 3.37 -16.11 -0.62
C ASP A 50 2.16 -15.30 -0.10
N ASN A 51 1.05 -15.98 0.16
CA ASN A 51 -0.20 -15.33 0.59
C ASN A 51 -0.28 -15.18 2.13
N ARG A 52 0.86 -15.06 2.82
CA ARG A 52 0.94 -14.97 4.28
C ARG A 52 1.31 -13.56 4.70
N GLU A 53 0.53 -13.01 5.62
CA GLU A 53 0.84 -11.72 6.24
C GLU A 53 2.13 -11.79 7.06
N TYR A 54 2.90 -10.72 7.03
CA TYR A 54 4.23 -10.64 7.64
C TYR A 54 4.57 -9.20 8.01
N LYS A 55 5.19 -9.02 9.19
CA LYS A 55 5.91 -7.82 9.58
C LYS A 55 7.12 -8.24 10.43
N GLY A 56 8.31 -7.93 9.96
CA GLY A 56 9.57 -8.25 10.65
C GLY A 56 10.30 -7.05 11.24
N SER A 57 11.43 -7.33 11.89
CA SER A 57 12.30 -6.26 12.44
C SER A 57 12.88 -5.32 11.38
N SER A 58 12.96 -5.76 10.12
CA SER A 58 13.37 -4.91 8.99
C SER A 58 12.49 -3.65 8.86
N TYR A 59 11.24 -3.69 9.34
CA TYR A 59 10.35 -2.53 9.38
C TYR A 59 10.91 -1.34 10.16
N TRP A 60 11.66 -1.58 11.25
CA TRP A 60 12.19 -0.51 12.12
C TRP A 60 13.72 -0.54 12.30
N ARG A 61 14.43 -1.51 11.70
CA ARG A 61 15.89 -1.65 11.82
C ARG A 61 16.66 -1.45 10.53
N THR A 62 15.98 -1.39 9.39
CA THR A 62 16.65 -1.37 8.08
C THR A 62 16.52 0.02 7.46
N SER A 63 17.65 0.71 7.34
CA SER A 63 17.77 1.90 6.51
C SER A 63 17.81 1.52 5.04
N PHE A 64 17.33 2.41 4.17
CA PHE A 64 17.23 2.15 2.74
C PHE A 64 17.28 3.43 1.93
N LYS A 65 17.55 3.28 0.64
CA LYS A 65 17.54 4.34 -0.38
C LYS A 65 16.40 4.17 -1.37
N GLU A 66 15.90 2.95 -1.53
CA GLU A 66 14.83 2.62 -2.46
C GLU A 66 13.79 1.73 -1.81
N ILE A 67 12.55 1.88 -2.27
CA ILE A 67 11.40 1.08 -1.88
C ILE A 67 10.87 0.38 -3.12
N CYS A 68 10.50 -0.88 -2.98
CA CYS A 68 9.69 -1.58 -3.97
C CYS A 68 8.31 -1.89 -3.38
N VAL A 69 7.28 -1.55 -4.15
CA VAL A 69 5.89 -1.88 -3.84
C VAL A 69 5.43 -2.94 -4.84
N GLY A 70 4.91 -4.05 -4.31
CA GLY A 70 4.40 -5.15 -5.10
C GLY A 70 2.97 -5.50 -4.74
N MET A 71 2.21 -5.99 -5.72
CA MET A 71 0.87 -6.55 -5.55
C MET A 71 0.74 -7.85 -6.33
N LYS A 72 0.13 -8.85 -5.70
CA LYS A 72 -0.22 -10.14 -6.32
C LYS A 72 -1.73 -10.29 -6.40
N TYR A 73 -2.25 -10.44 -7.61
CA TYR A 73 -3.66 -10.59 -7.89
C TYR A 73 -3.89 -11.58 -9.05
N GLY A 74 -4.80 -12.54 -8.88
CA GLY A 74 -5.12 -13.52 -9.93
C GLY A 74 -3.91 -14.32 -10.45
N GLY A 75 -2.94 -14.62 -9.58
CA GLY A 75 -1.69 -15.29 -9.96
C GLY A 75 -0.60 -14.37 -10.53
N ASN A 76 -0.96 -13.17 -10.98
CA ASN A 76 -0.02 -12.19 -11.51
C ASN A 76 0.60 -11.36 -10.39
N PHE A 77 1.92 -11.21 -10.41
CA PHE A 77 2.65 -10.30 -9.54
C PHE A 77 3.16 -9.12 -10.34
N ARG A 78 2.89 -7.90 -9.87
CA ARG A 78 3.36 -6.66 -10.45
C ARG A 78 3.96 -5.79 -9.38
N ALA A 79 5.05 -5.12 -9.72
CA ALA A 79 5.77 -4.26 -8.80
C ALA A 79 6.47 -3.12 -9.54
N PHE A 80 6.77 -2.06 -8.80
CA PHE A 80 7.69 -1.01 -9.22
C PHE A 80 8.53 -0.57 -8.02
N SER A 81 9.68 0.04 -8.31
CA SER A 81 10.54 0.65 -7.29
C SER A 81 10.79 2.12 -7.54
N PHE A 82 11.04 2.87 -6.48
CA PHE A 82 11.37 4.30 -6.51
C PHE A 82 12.35 4.65 -5.39
N SER A 83 13.13 5.72 -5.60
CA SER A 83 14.04 6.23 -4.58
C SER A 83 13.31 7.03 -3.52
N TYR A 84 13.54 6.68 -2.26
CA TYR A 84 13.04 7.40 -1.10
C TYR A 84 13.93 7.05 0.11
N PRO A 85 15.03 7.79 0.35
CA PRO A 85 15.93 7.47 1.46
C PRO A 85 15.29 7.68 2.83
N ALA A 86 15.46 6.70 3.74
CA ALA A 86 14.97 6.78 5.11
C ALA A 86 15.74 5.86 6.07
N SER A 87 15.68 6.18 7.37
CA SER A 87 16.28 5.36 8.43
C SER A 87 15.54 4.04 8.64
N SER A 88 14.22 4.02 8.44
CA SER A 88 13.39 2.81 8.41
C SER A 88 11.98 3.13 7.89
N LEU A 89 11.16 2.10 7.61
CA LEU A 89 9.75 2.31 7.22
C LEU A 89 8.93 2.79 8.41
N TYR A 90 9.28 2.33 9.61
CA TYR A 90 8.78 2.86 10.88
C TYR A 90 8.96 4.38 10.97
N ASP A 91 10.14 4.91 10.66
CA ASP A 91 10.40 6.36 10.78
C ASP A 91 9.63 7.20 9.73
N LEU A 92 9.16 6.59 8.65
CA LEU A 92 8.30 7.24 7.66
C LEU A 92 6.81 7.19 7.99
N ILE A 93 6.39 6.25 8.84
CA ILE A 93 4.97 5.98 9.09
C ILE A 93 4.56 6.36 10.52
N ALA A 94 5.40 6.09 11.52
CA ALA A 94 5.01 6.04 12.92
C ALA A 94 4.57 7.37 13.52
N ASP A 95 5.08 8.48 12.99
CA ASP A 95 4.66 9.83 13.39
C ASP A 95 3.37 10.31 12.71
N GLU A 96 2.78 9.46 11.87
CA GLU A 96 1.52 9.65 11.14
C GLU A 96 1.48 10.87 10.21
N ASN A 97 2.63 11.50 9.96
CA ASN A 97 2.72 12.64 9.07
C ASN A 97 2.65 12.23 7.60
N TYR A 98 1.87 12.97 6.82
CA TYR A 98 1.83 12.82 5.37
C TYR A 98 3.18 13.16 4.75
N ARG A 99 3.66 12.29 3.84
CA ARG A 99 4.86 12.53 3.05
C ARG A 99 4.63 12.18 1.60
N GLN A 100 4.81 13.14 0.72
CA GLN A 100 4.54 12.98 -0.71
C GLN A 100 5.56 12.07 -1.39
N THR A 101 5.10 11.25 -2.34
CA THR A 101 5.98 10.59 -3.34
C THR A 101 5.78 11.20 -4.73
N ARG A 102 6.63 10.82 -5.69
CA ARG A 102 6.58 11.29 -7.08
C ARG A 102 6.51 10.10 -8.05
N VAL A 103 5.70 9.10 -7.71
CA VAL A 103 5.56 7.85 -8.48
C VAL A 103 4.58 8.03 -9.63
N GLY A 104 3.48 8.74 -9.37
CA GLY A 104 2.47 9.09 -10.35
C GLY A 104 1.36 8.04 -10.51
N ARG A 105 0.17 8.52 -10.86
CA ARG A 105 -1.07 7.73 -10.98
C ARG A 105 -0.92 6.48 -11.86
N ALA A 106 -0.25 6.62 -13.01
CA ALA A 106 -0.12 5.53 -13.98
C ALA A 106 0.64 4.33 -13.40
N GLN A 107 1.72 4.58 -12.64
CA GLN A 107 2.53 3.54 -12.00
C GLN A 107 1.78 2.87 -10.84
N TRP A 108 1.04 3.63 -10.05
CA TRP A 108 0.15 3.04 -9.06
C TRP A 108 -0.89 2.13 -9.71
N LYS A 109 -1.57 2.59 -10.77
CA LYS A 109 -2.57 1.80 -11.50
C LYS A 109 -1.97 0.56 -12.17
N SER A 110 -0.70 0.57 -12.56
CA SER A 110 -0.07 -0.59 -13.22
C SER A 110 0.13 -1.79 -12.30
N LEU A 111 0.03 -1.63 -10.97
CA LEU A 111 0.11 -2.75 -10.01
C LEU A 111 -1.06 -3.74 -10.13
N ILE A 112 -2.22 -3.28 -10.61
CA ILE A 112 -3.42 -4.11 -10.75
C ILE A 112 -4.08 -3.80 -12.10
N ASP A 113 -4.11 -4.80 -12.98
CA ASP A 113 -4.84 -4.68 -14.24
C ASP A 113 -6.32 -4.40 -14.01
N GLY A 114 -6.85 -3.42 -14.74
CA GLY A 114 -8.23 -2.99 -14.59
C GLY A 114 -8.52 -2.26 -13.28
N SER A 115 -7.50 -1.75 -12.57
CA SER A 115 -7.71 -0.87 -11.41
C SER A 115 -8.56 0.36 -11.78
N SER A 116 -9.33 0.82 -10.80
CA SER A 116 -10.31 1.89 -10.96
C SER A 116 -10.13 2.94 -9.88
N LEU A 117 -10.10 4.21 -10.27
CA LEU A 117 -9.93 5.35 -9.37
C LEU A 117 -10.82 6.49 -9.86
N GLN A 118 -11.31 7.33 -8.96
CA GLN A 118 -11.91 8.60 -9.36
C GLN A 118 -10.86 9.49 -10.05
N ARG A 119 -11.29 10.40 -10.93
CA ARG A 119 -10.44 10.97 -11.98
C ARG A 119 -9.47 12.06 -11.51
N ASN A 120 -9.81 12.74 -10.43
CA ASN A 120 -9.13 13.98 -10.04
C ASN A 120 -8.08 13.75 -8.97
N CYS A 121 -8.25 14.19 -7.72
CA CYS A 121 -7.20 14.21 -6.69
C CYS A 121 -6.19 13.06 -6.84
N ASN A 122 -4.89 13.34 -6.98
CA ASN A 122 -3.85 12.32 -7.16
C ASN A 122 -2.85 12.39 -6.01
N ARG A 123 -3.36 12.47 -4.78
CA ARG A 123 -2.49 12.61 -3.61
C ARG A 123 -1.87 11.26 -3.29
N GLU A 124 -0.55 11.20 -3.32
CA GLU A 124 0.22 9.96 -3.19
C GLU A 124 1.35 10.06 -2.17
N GLY A 125 1.74 8.92 -1.60
CA GLY A 125 2.90 8.79 -0.72
C GLY A 125 2.60 8.02 0.56
N PHE A 126 3.17 8.48 1.67
CA PHE A 126 3.04 7.89 3.00
C PHE A 126 2.01 8.64 3.83
N ASN A 127 1.25 7.90 4.67
CA ASN A 127 0.18 8.43 5.52
C ASN A 127 -0.71 9.40 4.73
N VAL A 128 -1.29 8.90 3.64
CA VAL A 128 -2.11 9.68 2.74
C VAL A 128 -3.54 9.70 3.27
N TYR A 129 -3.94 10.86 3.77
CA TYR A 129 -5.29 11.09 4.30
C TYR A 129 -5.71 12.55 4.08
N PHE A 130 -7.01 12.80 4.22
CA PHE A 130 -7.55 14.15 4.42
C PHE A 130 -8.15 14.28 5.83
N ASN A 131 -9.12 13.42 6.16
CA ASN A 131 -9.65 13.25 7.52
C ASN A 131 -10.00 11.77 7.75
N SER A 132 -10.54 11.43 8.93
CA SER A 132 -10.85 10.06 9.33
C SER A 132 -12.10 9.46 8.66
N VAL A 133 -12.98 10.29 8.09
CA VAL A 133 -14.24 9.85 7.46
C VAL A 133 -13.99 9.33 6.04
N PHE A 134 -13.04 9.94 5.34
CA PHE A 134 -12.73 9.60 3.96
C PHE A 134 -11.69 8.48 3.83
N THR A 135 -11.38 8.11 2.60
CA THR A 135 -10.37 7.12 2.29
C THR A 135 -8.98 7.56 2.79
N ARG A 136 -8.26 6.62 3.41
CA ARG A 136 -6.90 6.80 3.91
C ARG A 136 -6.04 5.61 3.49
N VAL A 137 -4.77 5.85 3.18
CA VAL A 137 -3.81 4.79 2.79
C VAL A 137 -2.41 5.06 3.36
N ARG A 138 -1.77 4.06 3.97
CA ARG A 138 -0.44 4.22 4.59
C ARG A 138 0.66 4.36 3.57
N LEU A 139 0.58 3.65 2.45
CA LEU A 139 1.45 3.83 1.29
C LEU A 139 0.64 3.61 0.01
N GLY A 140 0.42 4.67 -0.76
CA GLY A 140 -0.42 4.58 -1.95
C GLY A 140 -0.83 5.90 -2.53
N LEU A 141 -1.90 5.87 -3.32
CA LEU A 141 -2.56 7.02 -3.92
C LEU A 141 -4.05 7.00 -3.56
N MET A 142 -4.59 8.16 -3.18
CA MET A 142 -6.02 8.39 -3.01
C MET A 142 -6.54 9.38 -4.05
N ALA A 143 -7.80 9.22 -4.44
CA ALA A 143 -8.45 10.06 -5.44
C ALA A 143 -9.93 10.31 -5.16
N ASN A 144 -10.45 11.38 -5.79
CA ASN A 144 -11.86 11.76 -5.83
C ASN A 144 -12.24 12.39 -7.19
N ASN A 145 -13.50 12.82 -7.33
CA ASN A 145 -13.98 13.49 -8.55
C ASN A 145 -13.97 15.01 -8.43
N GLU A 146 -13.75 15.58 -7.25
CA GLU A 146 -13.70 17.04 -7.08
C GLU A 146 -12.35 17.60 -7.56
N ASN A 147 -12.32 18.90 -7.84
CA ASN A 147 -11.09 19.62 -8.23
C ASN A 147 -10.14 19.89 -7.04
N ASN A 148 -10.36 19.24 -5.90
CA ASN A 148 -9.58 19.38 -4.67
C ASN A 148 -9.44 18.00 -3.99
N CYS A 149 -8.58 17.87 -2.99
CA CYS A 149 -8.34 16.62 -2.27
C CYS A 149 -9.04 16.55 -0.90
N LYS A 150 -10.29 17.04 -0.78
CA LYS A 150 -11.01 17.13 0.50
C LYS A 150 -12.08 16.05 0.72
N SER A 151 -12.34 15.21 -0.28
CA SER A 151 -13.33 14.13 -0.20
C SER A 151 -12.84 12.87 -0.94
N PRO A 152 -11.66 12.31 -0.60
CA PRO A 152 -11.14 11.11 -1.27
C PRO A 152 -12.01 9.87 -1.02
N ASP A 153 -12.55 9.27 -2.08
CA ASP A 153 -13.40 8.07 -2.00
C ASP A 153 -12.83 6.84 -2.72
N SER A 154 -11.66 6.96 -3.33
CA SER A 154 -10.97 5.87 -4.02
C SER A 154 -9.49 5.81 -3.66
N PHE A 155 -8.91 4.61 -3.71
CA PHE A 155 -7.49 4.41 -3.49
C PHE A 155 -6.91 3.26 -4.28
N ILE A 156 -5.59 3.27 -4.40
CA ILE A 156 -4.78 2.11 -4.70
C ILE A 156 -3.53 2.16 -3.81
N GLY A 157 -3.22 1.06 -3.14
CA GLY A 157 -2.08 1.03 -2.21
C GLY A 157 -2.22 0.02 -1.08
N LEU A 158 -1.46 0.27 -0.02
CA LEU A 158 -1.25 -0.62 1.12
C LEU A 158 -1.56 0.10 2.43
N GLY A 159 -2.16 -0.62 3.37
CA GLY A 159 -2.62 -0.08 4.64
C GLY A 159 -3.76 0.90 4.49
N ALA A 160 -4.84 0.49 3.81
CA ALA A 160 -5.98 1.35 3.55
C ALA A 160 -7.16 1.11 4.50
N ASP A 161 -7.98 2.15 4.66
CA ASP A 161 -9.34 2.13 5.23
C ASP A 161 -10.21 3.07 4.38
N SER A 162 -11.41 2.62 4.02
CA SER A 162 -12.40 3.46 3.32
C SER A 162 -13.82 3.08 3.71
N HIS A 163 -14.60 4.10 4.07
CA HIS A 163 -15.97 3.98 4.61
C HIS A 163 -17.01 4.74 3.77
N VAL A 164 -16.58 5.29 2.64
CA VAL A 164 -17.40 6.16 1.80
C VAL A 164 -18.00 5.40 0.64
N CYS A 165 -19.13 5.89 0.12
CA CYS A 165 -19.80 5.35 -1.07
C CYS A 165 -20.34 3.91 -0.96
N THR A 166 -20.46 3.34 0.24
CA THR A 166 -21.04 2.00 0.47
C THR A 166 -21.88 1.93 1.74
N TYR A 167 -22.83 1.00 1.76
CA TYR A 167 -23.52 0.59 2.99
C TYR A 167 -22.70 -0.36 3.88
N ASN A 168 -21.62 -0.96 3.35
CA ASN A 168 -20.76 -1.90 4.06
C ASN A 168 -19.29 -1.56 3.83
N PRO A 169 -18.52 -1.23 4.87
CA PRO A 169 -17.12 -0.83 4.71
C PRO A 169 -16.36 -1.86 3.88
N SER A 170 -15.63 -1.38 2.88
CA SER A 170 -15.00 -2.19 1.84
C SER A 170 -14.02 -3.25 2.37
N ARG A 171 -13.58 -3.12 3.63
CA ARG A 171 -12.61 -3.99 4.34
C ARG A 171 -11.49 -4.41 3.40
N ASN A 172 -10.78 -3.41 2.87
CA ASN A 172 -9.70 -3.57 1.91
C ASN A 172 -8.44 -2.90 2.46
N ALA A 173 -7.57 -3.69 3.10
CA ALA A 173 -6.31 -3.16 3.64
C ALA A 173 -5.22 -2.99 2.58
N ALA A 174 -5.33 -3.65 1.42
CA ALA A 174 -4.36 -3.59 0.35
C ALA A 174 -4.99 -3.95 -1.00
N GLY A 175 -4.76 -3.10 -1.99
CA GLY A 175 -5.25 -3.29 -3.34
C GLY A 175 -5.82 -2.02 -3.91
N ASN A 176 -7.02 -2.09 -4.49
CA ASN A 176 -7.68 -0.97 -5.14
C ASN A 176 -9.17 -0.90 -4.80
N LEU A 177 -9.64 0.30 -4.47
CA LEU A 177 -11.04 0.63 -4.34
C LEU A 177 -11.33 1.81 -5.27
N GLY A 178 -12.28 1.63 -6.18
CA GLY A 178 -12.84 2.69 -7.02
C GLY A 178 -14.34 2.64 -6.89
N GLN A 179 -14.95 3.68 -6.33
CA GLN A 179 -16.39 3.81 -6.17
C GLN A 179 -16.81 5.26 -6.45
N CYS A 180 -18.12 5.53 -6.44
CA CYS A 180 -18.67 6.86 -6.75
C CYS A 180 -18.17 7.40 -8.10
N SER A 181 -18.57 6.74 -9.19
CA SER A 181 -18.23 7.13 -10.57
C SER A 181 -16.72 7.15 -10.89
N PRO A 182 -15.99 6.06 -10.60
CA PRO A 182 -14.56 5.98 -10.90
C PRO A 182 -14.30 5.77 -12.41
N ASP A 183 -13.03 5.80 -12.81
CA ASP A 183 -12.61 5.77 -14.21
C ASP A 183 -12.78 4.41 -14.92
N ASN A 184 -12.90 3.30 -14.18
CA ASN A 184 -13.04 1.94 -14.73
C ASN A 184 -14.12 1.12 -14.01
N GLY A 185 -15.27 1.76 -13.71
CA GLY A 185 -16.39 1.14 -13.01
C GLY A 185 -16.10 0.82 -11.54
N ASN A 186 -17.12 0.42 -10.79
CA ASN A 186 -16.95 0.14 -9.37
C ASN A 186 -16.07 -1.10 -9.16
N LYS A 187 -15.02 -0.96 -8.34
CA LYS A 187 -14.06 -2.03 -8.00
C LYS A 187 -13.78 -2.01 -6.51
N ASN A 188 -13.63 -3.20 -5.92
CA ASN A 188 -13.06 -3.42 -4.59
C ASN A 188 -12.12 -4.62 -4.66
N THR A 189 -10.98 -4.42 -5.31
CA THR A 189 -9.99 -5.46 -5.58
C THR A 189 -9.04 -5.57 -4.39
N LYS A 190 -9.09 -6.71 -3.70
CA LYS A 190 -8.21 -7.05 -2.58
C LYS A 190 -7.07 -7.90 -3.09
N VAL A 191 -5.84 -7.57 -2.69
CA VAL A 191 -4.63 -8.23 -3.18
C VAL A 191 -3.73 -8.65 -2.03
N MET A 192 -2.73 -9.48 -2.33
CA MET A 192 -1.58 -9.61 -1.45
C MET A 192 -0.58 -8.50 -1.79
N GLY A 193 -0.34 -7.59 -0.84
CA GLY A 193 0.57 -6.47 -0.98
C GLY A 193 1.93 -6.74 -0.34
N TYR A 194 2.99 -6.16 -0.90
CA TYR A 194 4.37 -6.37 -0.47
C TYR A 194 5.11 -5.03 -0.42
N ILE A 195 5.88 -4.82 0.65
CA ILE A 195 6.82 -3.71 0.77
C ILE A 195 8.21 -4.30 0.96
N LEU A 196 9.13 -3.90 0.09
CA LEU A 196 10.54 -4.24 0.18
C LEU A 196 11.40 -2.99 0.13
N VAL A 197 12.59 -3.08 0.70
CA VAL A 197 13.53 -1.95 0.76
C VAL A 197 14.96 -2.40 0.45
N ARG A 198 15.80 -1.47 -0.01
CA ARG A 198 17.25 -1.66 -0.16
C ARG A 198 18.03 -0.37 0.00
#